data_AF-A0A4S5E669-F1
#
_entry.id   AF-A0A4S5E669-F1
#
_cell.length_a   1.000
_cell.length_b   1.000
_cell.length_c   1.000
_cell.angle_alpha   90.00
_cell.angle_beta   90.00
_cell.angle_gamma   90.00
#
_symmetry.space_group_name_H-M   'P 1'
#
loop_
_entity.id
_entity.type
_entity.pdbx_description
1 polymer ?
#
loop_
_entity_poly.entity_id
_entity_poly.type
_entity_poly.pdbx_seq_one_letter_code
_entity_poly.pdbx_strand_id
1 'polypeptide(L)'
;MNKLKADGLIERRPSRVDGRWEPVHLTEKGRETVDRVLPAHVNSERELLEHLSAAQQNILAEVLVSRPLNMPPLLERCSSVER
;
A
#
# COMPACT_ATOMS: atom_id res chain seq x y z
N MET A 1 -7.51 -2.50 -11.93
CA MET A 1 -6.49 -2.57 -13.00
C MET A 1 -6.97 -2.02 -14.34
N ASN A 2 -8.22 -2.27 -14.74
CA ASN A 2 -8.76 -1.86 -16.06
C ASN A 2 -8.58 -0.36 -16.37
N LYS A 3 -8.81 0.52 -15.39
CA LYS A 3 -8.62 1.97 -15.56
C LYS A 3 -7.18 2.35 -15.86
N LEU A 4 -6.22 1.85 -15.09
CA LEU A 4 -4.79 2.12 -15.31
C LEU A 4 -4.32 1.64 -16.69
N LYS A 5 -4.84 0.50 -17.17
CA LYS A 5 -4.55 -0.01 -18.51
C LYS A 5 -5.20 0.86 -19.60
N ALA A 6 -6.46 1.23 -19.41
CA ALA A 6 -7.18 2.12 -20.33
C ALA A 6 -6.52 3.50 -20.43
N ASP A 7 -5.98 4.01 -19.33
CA ASP A 7 -5.25 5.28 -19.26
C ASP A 7 -3.81 5.17 -19.80
N GLY A 8 -3.38 3.96 -20.21
CA GLY A 8 -2.06 3.69 -20.76
C GLY A 8 -0.92 3.80 -19.75
N LEU A 9 -1.21 3.68 -18.45
CA LEU A 9 -0.22 3.76 -17.36
C LEU A 9 0.43 2.40 -17.08
N ILE A 10 -0.25 1.31 -17.43
CA ILE A 10 0.26 -0.05 -17.27
C ILE A 10 0.04 -0.87 -18.53
N GLU A 11 0.89 -1.87 -18.71
CA GLU A 11 0.78 -2.89 -19.74
C GLU A 11 0.94 -4.29 -19.14
N ARG A 12 0.39 -5.29 -19.82
CA ARG A 12 0.58 -6.71 -19.47
C ARG A 12 1.57 -7.29 -20.45
N ARG A 13 2.58 -8.00 -19.94
CA ARG A 13 3.53 -8.74 -20.76
C ARG A 13 3.32 -10.23 -20.53
N PRO A 14 3.39 -11.07 -21.58
CA PRO A 14 3.28 -12.51 -21.40
C PRO A 14 4.34 -13.01 -20.43
N SER A 15 3.91 -13.78 -19.43
CA SER A 15 4.84 -14.46 -18.52
C SER A 15 5.62 -15.52 -19.29
N ARG A 16 6.94 -15.54 -19.10
CA ARG A 16 7.84 -16.50 -19.75
C ARG A 16 7.92 -17.85 -19.00
N VAL A 17 7.31 -17.94 -17.82
CA VAL A 17 7.60 -19.01 -16.84
C VAL A 17 6.33 -19.72 -16.35
N ASP A 18 5.17 -19.06 -16.33
CA ASP A 18 3.88 -19.66 -15.99
C ASP A 18 2.72 -18.75 -16.43
N GLY A 19 1.72 -19.30 -17.13
CA GLY A 19 0.54 -18.57 -17.62
C GLY A 19 -0.50 -18.23 -16.53
N ARG A 20 -0.29 -18.68 -15.28
CA ARG A 20 -1.19 -18.39 -14.16
C ARG A 20 -1.06 -16.95 -13.63
N TRP A 21 0.03 -16.27 -13.94
CA TRP A 21 0.28 -14.88 -13.56
C TRP A 21 0.76 -14.11 -14.79
N GLU A 22 0.14 -12.97 -15.08
CA GLU A 22 0.60 -12.09 -16.15
C GLU A 22 1.18 -10.82 -15.53
N PRO A 23 2.50 -10.62 -15.59
CA PRO A 23 3.14 -9.48 -14.95
C PRO A 23 2.65 -8.18 -15.56
N VAL A 24 2.41 -7.22 -14.66
CA VAL A 24 1.98 -5.87 -14.99
C VAL A 24 3.18 -4.97 -14.87
N HIS A 25 3.42 -4.18 -15.91
CA HIS A 25 4.52 -3.25 -15.97
C HIS A 25 3.98 -1.84 -16.08
N LEU A 26 4.65 -0.88 -15.44
CA LEU A 26 4.44 0.53 -15.76
C LEU A 26 4.91 0.77 -17.19
N THR A 27 4.09 1.47 -17.97
CA THR A 27 4.54 2.08 -19.22
C THR A 27 5.45 3.27 -18.91
N GLU A 28 6.07 3.87 -19.92
CA GLU A 28 6.84 5.10 -19.73
C GLU A 28 5.96 6.23 -19.14
N LYS A 29 4.78 6.43 -19.73
CA LYS A 29 3.76 7.36 -19.20
C LYS A 29 3.39 7.04 -17.75
N GLY A 30 3.29 5.75 -17.41
CA GLY A 30 3.05 5.28 -16.06
C GLY A 30 4.15 5.70 -15.10
N ARG A 31 5.41 5.50 -15.50
CA ARG A 31 6.60 5.88 -14.72
C ARG A 31 6.67 7.39 -14.50
N GLU A 32 6.55 8.18 -15.56
CA GLU A 32 6.52 9.65 -15.47
C GLU A 32 5.40 10.16 -14.55
N THR A 33 4.24 9.50 -14.58
CA THR A 33 3.12 9.85 -13.71
C THR A 33 3.43 9.55 -12.24
N VAL A 34 4.02 8.39 -11.96
CA VAL A 34 4.47 8.05 -10.59
C VAL A 34 5.52 9.05 -10.13
N ASP A 35 6.54 9.33 -10.93
CA ASP A 35 7.63 10.25 -10.57
C ASP A 35 7.10 11.66 -10.26
N ARG A 36 6.05 12.11 -10.97
CA ARG A 36 5.41 13.40 -10.72
C ARG A 36 4.58 13.44 -9.44
N VAL A 37 3.87 12.37 -9.09
CA VAL A 37 2.90 12.35 -7.98
C VAL A 37 3.53 11.88 -6.67
N LEU A 38 4.54 11.01 -6.74
CA LEU A 38 5.17 10.38 -5.59
C LEU A 38 5.71 11.37 -4.56
N PRO A 39 6.39 12.49 -4.94
CA PRO A 39 6.88 13.44 -3.95
C PRO A 39 5.78 14.06 -3.09
N ALA A 40 4.66 14.44 -3.71
CA ALA A 40 3.52 15.00 -2.98
C ALA A 40 2.91 13.96 -2.03
N HIS A 41 2.76 12.72 -2.50
CA HIS A 41 2.26 11.63 -1.68
C HIS A 41 3.14 11.36 -0.45
N VAL A 42 4.45 11.25 -0.62
CA VAL A 42 5.41 11.03 0.47
C VAL A 42 5.39 12.20 1.47
N ASN A 43 5.20 13.43 1.01
CA ASN A 43 5.10 14.57 1.92
C ASN A 43 3.82 14.50 2.76
N SER A 44 2.68 14.14 2.17
CA SER A 44 1.44 13.93 2.93
C SER A 44 1.58 12.81 3.97
N GLU A 45 2.31 11.73 3.65
CA GLU A 45 2.61 10.67 4.62
C GLU A 45 3.49 11.16 5.78
N ARG A 46 4.48 12.02 5.48
CA ARG A 46 5.33 12.62 6.51
C ARG A 46 4.54 13.54 7.44
N GLU A 47 3.70 14.41 6.89
CA GLU A 47 2.82 15.29 7.67
C GLU A 47 1.87 14.47 8.56
N LEU A 48 1.33 13.36 8.05
CA LEU A 48 0.48 12.48 8.85
C LEU A 48 1.22 11.85 10.03
N LEU A 49 2.49 11.47 9.84
CA LEU A 49 3.30 10.77 10.83
C LEU A 49 4.10 11.71 11.75
N GLU A 50 4.17 13.01 11.47
CA GLU A 50 4.99 13.97 12.22
C GLU A 50 4.60 14.09 13.71
N HIS A 51 3.34 13.75 14.02
CA HIS A 51 2.80 13.74 15.37
C HIS A 51 3.27 12.54 16.21
N LEU A 52 3.92 11.56 15.59
CA LEU A 52 4.48 10.39 16.24
C LEU A 52 5.99 10.54 16.37
N SER A 53 6.52 10.33 17.58
CA SER A 53 7.96 10.18 17.79
C SER A 53 8.52 9.00 16.99
N ALA A 54 9.83 9.01 16.74
CA ALA A 54 10.50 7.91 16.03
C ALA A 54 10.25 6.53 16.68
N ALA A 55 10.18 6.47 18.01
CA ALA A 55 9.85 5.24 18.74
C ALA A 55 8.42 4.77 18.46
N GLN A 56 7.45 5.68 18.41
CA GLN A 56 6.06 5.36 18.09
C GLN A 56 5.91 4.93 16.62
N GLN A 57 6.62 5.57 15.68
CA GLN A 57 6.62 5.16 14.28
C GLN A 57 7.21 3.75 14.10
N ASN A 58 8.26 3.40 14.83
CA ASN A 58 8.84 2.05 14.81
C ASN A 58 7.86 0.99 15.33
N ILE A 59 7.19 1.26 16.45
CA ILE A 59 6.15 0.36 16.99
C ILE A 59 5.00 0.20 15.99
N LEU A 60 4.56 1.31 15.37
CA LEU A 60 3.52 1.26 14.35
C LEU A 60 3.93 0.38 13.17
N ALA A 61 5.16 0.55 12.65
CA ALA A 61 5.69 -0.28 11.57
C ALA A 61 5.76 -1.77 11.96
N GLU A 62 6.21 -2.08 13.17
CA GLU A 62 6.28 -3.46 13.69
C GLU A 62 4.89 -4.11 13.77
N VAL A 63 3.89 -3.38 14.26
CA VAL A 63 2.50 -3.89 14.34
C VAL A 63 1.89 -4.10 12.95
N LEU A 64 2.18 -3.22 11.99
CA LEU A 64 1.69 -3.36 10.61
C LEU A 64 2.38 -4.50 9.86
N VAL A 65 3.68 -4.70 10.05
CA VAL A 65 4.44 -5.78 9.39
C VAL A 65 4.14 -7.15 10.01
N SER A 66 3.92 -7.22 11.32
CA SER A 66 3.62 -8.48 12.02
C SER A 66 2.22 -9.04 11.72
N ARG A 67 1.32 -8.25 11.10
CA ARG A 67 -0.01 -8.70 10.71
C ARG A 67 -0.11 -9.01 9.22
N PRO A 68 -0.38 -10.28 8.82
CA PRO A 68 -0.80 -10.56 7.45
C PRO A 68 -2.14 -9.86 7.18
N LEU A 69 -2.28 -9.28 5.97
CA LEU A 69 -3.38 -8.42 5.50
C LEU A 69 -4.75 -9.14 5.35
N ASN A 70 -5.12 -10.01 6.28
CA ASN A 70 -6.45 -10.62 6.34
C ASN A 70 -6.89 -10.88 7.80
N MET A 71 -7.28 -9.83 8.53
CA MET A 71 -7.98 -9.99 9.83
C MET A 71 -9.14 -8.98 9.99
N PRO A 72 -10.35 -9.43 10.41
CA PRO A 72 -11.48 -8.57 10.82
C PRO A 72 -11.17 -7.73 12.09
N PRO A 73 -11.96 -6.69 12.41
CA PRO A 73 -11.59 -5.63 13.36
C PRO A 73 -11.37 -6.08 14.82
N LEU A 74 -10.54 -5.32 15.53
CA LEU A 74 -10.22 -5.48 16.97
C LEU A 74 -11.34 -4.99 17.94
N LEU A 75 -12.59 -4.84 17.48
CA LEU A 75 -13.67 -4.29 18.30
C LEU A 75 -14.62 -5.36 18.88
N GLU A 76 -14.08 -6.49 19.35
CA GLU A 76 -14.86 -7.46 20.17
C GLU A 76 -14.23 -7.79 21.53
N ARG A 77 -13.46 -6.87 22.14
CA ARG A 77 -13.04 -7.04 23.54
C ARG A 77 -13.13 -5.74 24.34
N CYS A 78 -14.34 -5.19 24.45
CA CYS A 78 -14.71 -4.24 25.52
C CYS A 78 -15.93 -4.68 26.36
N SER A 79 -16.41 -5.92 26.24
CA SER A 79 -17.41 -6.47 27.17
C SER A 79 -16.80 -7.57 28.03
N SER A 80 -16.05 -7.17 29.06
CA SER A 80 -15.94 -7.87 30.35
C SER A 80 -14.95 -7.13 31.26
N VAL A 81 -15.33 -5.89 31.63
CA VAL A 81 -15.02 -5.32 32.94
C VAL A 81 -16.31 -4.66 33.42
N GLU A 82 -17.34 -5.46 33.62
CA GLU A 82 -18.46 -5.14 34.52
C GLU A 82 -18.97 -6.45 35.12
N ARG A 83 -18.71 -6.57 36.44
CA ARG A 83 -19.07 -7.61 37.40
C ARG A 83 -18.15 -8.82 37.53
#